data_AF-A0A5C3MPY8-F1
#
_entry.id   AF-A0A5C3MPY8-F1
#
_cell.length_a   1.000
_cell.length_b   1.000
_cell.length_c   1.000
_cell.angle_alpha   90.00
_cell.angle_beta   90.00
_cell.angle_gamma   90.00
#
_symmetry.space_group_name_H-M   'P 1'
#
loop_
_entity.id
_entity.type
_entity.pdbx_description
1 polymer ?
#
loop_
_entity_poly.entity_id
_entity_poly.type
_entity_poly.pdbx_seq_one_letter_code
_entity_poly.pdbx_strand_id
1 'polypeptide(L)'
;MGRCKAPNSRSIPVLAAFPVSTFHDAPWNAINTHGLSMATVSPILTNDVEALPPTVLVVTSEAEAEVKSASEHHSDEESPDLTPAGPITKRLATVLCLLAMGAPSVERIAEHAGADEDSWREFKKTLFDRIANVNVVSSLILATTAAFLTTDPPTQFARWDRQMPYVTLLAAFCLGYIGAGSGVFLLFVLADVQGTSLKDLMRTPWKFWLAMLLLAMPVLFVGMAGGTAIIALTGAIWLGDSVAAKVVLTTTLSLTVSVVSSFLIVVS
;
A
#
# COMPACT_ATOMS: atom_id res chain seq x y z
N MET A 1 63.05 -6.61 28.78
CA MET A 1 61.87 -6.69 29.67
C MET A 1 60.99 -5.46 29.45
N GLY A 2 60.11 -5.51 28.46
CA GLY A 2 59.14 -4.45 28.16
C GLY A 2 57.75 -4.89 28.60
N ARG A 3 57.13 -4.14 29.53
CA ARG A 3 55.77 -4.43 30.02
C ARG A 3 54.74 -4.07 28.95
N CYS A 4 54.04 -5.08 28.42
CA CYS A 4 52.81 -4.88 27.67
C CYS A 4 51.74 -4.28 28.59
N LYS A 5 51.27 -3.08 28.24
CA LYS A 5 50.20 -2.36 28.92
C LYS A 5 48.87 -2.80 28.31
N ALA A 6 48.02 -3.44 29.12
CA ALA A 6 46.70 -3.92 28.69
C ALA A 6 45.78 -2.75 28.28
N PRO A 7 44.94 -2.92 27.24
CA PRO A 7 44.00 -1.90 26.81
C PRO A 7 42.83 -1.78 27.81
N ASN A 8 42.56 -0.53 28.15
CA ASN A 8 41.55 -0.04 29.07
C ASN A 8 40.13 -0.43 28.59
N SER A 9 39.42 -1.22 29.38
CA SER A 9 38.02 -1.60 29.17
C SER A 9 37.15 -0.36 29.30
N ARG A 10 36.74 0.23 28.16
CA ARG A 10 35.70 1.25 28.12
C ARG A 10 34.35 0.56 28.18
N SER A 11 33.61 0.88 29.23
CA SER A 11 32.22 0.55 29.46
C SER A 11 31.38 0.86 28.21
N ILE A 12 30.80 -0.19 27.62
CA ILE A 12 29.81 -0.07 26.57
C ILE A 12 28.54 0.51 27.22
N PRO A 13 27.98 1.63 26.74
CA PRO A 13 26.67 2.07 27.19
C PRO A 13 25.67 0.99 26.80
N VAL A 14 25.02 0.40 27.81
CA VAL A 14 23.88 -0.50 27.66
C VAL A 14 22.80 0.29 26.94
N LEU A 15 22.65 0.02 25.64
CA LEU A 15 21.53 0.47 24.83
C LEU A 15 20.25 0.06 25.56
N ALA A 16 19.47 1.07 25.96
CA ALA A 16 18.14 0.87 26.50
C ALA A 16 17.35 0.02 25.51
N ALA A 17 16.96 -1.17 25.97
CA ALA A 17 15.98 -2.00 25.30
C ALA A 17 14.72 -1.15 25.07
N PHE A 18 14.34 -0.96 23.81
CA PHE A 18 13.00 -0.50 23.50
C PHE A 18 12.02 -1.59 23.96
N PRO A 19 11.12 -1.32 24.92
CA PRO A 19 10.12 -2.29 25.29
C PRO A 19 9.10 -2.39 24.16
N VAL A 20 9.26 -3.40 23.31
CA VAL A 20 8.18 -3.93 22.46
C VAL A 20 7.28 -4.76 23.37
N SER A 21 6.46 -4.06 24.15
CA SER A 21 5.40 -4.69 24.93
C SER A 21 4.22 -3.73 25.03
N THR A 22 3.06 -4.26 24.63
CA THR A 22 1.69 -3.80 24.87
C THR A 22 1.19 -2.59 24.08
N PHE A 23 0.96 -2.78 22.78
CA PHE A 23 -0.03 -2.01 22.00
C PHE A 23 -1.34 -2.82 21.91
N HIS A 24 -1.91 -3.23 23.04
CA HIS A 24 -3.16 -4.02 23.04
C HIS A 24 -4.24 -3.58 24.04
N ASP A 25 -3.99 -2.61 24.94
CA ASP A 25 -5.03 -2.15 25.88
C ASP A 25 -4.98 -0.63 26.10
N ALA A 26 -5.30 0.15 25.06
CA ALA A 26 -5.69 1.54 25.24
C ALA A 26 -7.22 1.64 25.20
N PRO A 27 -7.92 1.87 26.33
CA PRO A 27 -9.34 2.17 26.32
C PRO A 27 -9.56 3.54 25.67
N TRP A 28 -10.28 3.57 24.55
CA TRP A 28 -10.66 4.79 23.81
C TRP A 28 -11.61 5.74 24.58
N ASN A 29 -11.93 5.45 25.84
CA ASN A 29 -12.86 6.21 26.67
C ASN A 29 -12.15 6.97 27.79
N ALA A 30 -11.37 7.99 27.44
CA ALA A 30 -10.95 9.02 28.38
C ALA A 30 -10.53 10.32 27.65
N ILE A 31 -11.38 10.85 26.78
CA ILE A 31 -11.35 12.29 26.46
C ILE A 31 -12.07 12.98 27.60
N ASN A 32 -11.36 13.18 28.71
CA ASN A 32 -11.84 14.02 29.80
C ASN A 32 -11.33 15.44 29.56
N THR A 33 -12.29 16.30 29.26
CA THR A 33 -12.24 17.75 29.21
C THR A 33 -11.79 18.34 30.54
N HIS A 34 -10.51 18.59 30.74
CA HIS A 34 -10.07 19.51 31.81
C HIS A 34 -8.85 20.32 31.38
N GLY A 35 -9.08 21.62 31.15
CA GLY A 35 -8.18 22.67 31.61
C GLY A 35 -6.90 22.92 30.82
N LEU A 36 -7.00 23.18 29.51
CA LEU A 36 -5.98 23.98 28.83
C LEU A 36 -6.38 25.46 28.91
N SER A 37 -5.67 26.16 29.80
CA SER A 37 -5.68 27.60 29.97
C SER A 37 -5.51 28.31 28.62
N MET A 38 -6.46 29.19 28.31
CA MET A 38 -6.42 30.11 27.18
C MET A 38 -5.10 30.90 27.18
N ALA A 39 -4.20 30.56 26.26
CA ALA A 39 -3.29 31.53 25.70
C ALA A 39 -4.06 32.26 24.59
N THR A 40 -4.33 33.54 24.83
CA THR A 40 -4.90 34.49 23.89
C THR A 40 -4.08 34.52 22.60
N VAL A 41 -4.56 33.83 21.57
CA VAL A 41 -4.07 33.98 20.20
C VAL A 41 -4.92 35.06 19.55
N SER A 42 -4.31 36.22 19.31
CA SER A 42 -4.91 37.33 18.60
C SER A 42 -5.35 36.91 17.19
N PRO A 43 -6.51 37.36 16.71
CA PRO A 43 -6.91 37.15 15.32
C PRO A 43 -6.07 38.09 14.43
N ILE A 44 -5.20 37.50 13.61
CA ILE A 44 -4.62 38.22 12.46
C ILE A 44 -5.71 38.33 11.41
N LEU A 45 -6.28 39.54 11.35
CA LEU A 45 -7.10 40.05 10.27
C LEU A 45 -6.21 40.21 9.04
N THR A 46 -6.42 39.40 8.01
CA THR A 46 -6.10 39.77 6.63
C THR A 46 -7.36 39.53 5.80
N ASN A 47 -8.27 40.49 5.90
CA ASN A 47 -9.26 40.79 4.88
C ASN A 47 -8.51 41.47 3.74
N ASP A 48 -8.28 40.74 2.64
CA ASP A 48 -8.10 41.29 1.30
C ASP A 48 -8.50 40.18 0.31
N VAL A 49 -9.80 39.87 0.30
CA VAL A 49 -10.45 39.19 -0.82
C VAL A 49 -10.66 40.27 -1.87
N GLU A 50 -9.61 40.51 -2.66
CA GLU A 50 -9.69 41.36 -3.84
C GLU A 50 -10.62 40.68 -4.85
N ALA A 51 -11.70 41.38 -5.15
CA ALA A 51 -12.75 40.97 -6.05
C ALA A 51 -12.20 40.78 -7.48
N LEU A 52 -12.03 39.53 -7.89
CA LEU A 52 -11.87 39.20 -9.30
C LEU A 52 -13.24 39.26 -10.01
N PRO A 53 -13.32 39.90 -11.19
CA PRO A 53 -14.56 40.05 -11.93
C PRO A 53 -15.08 38.69 -12.43
N PRO A 54 -16.40 38.57 -12.65
CA PRO A 54 -16.99 37.38 -13.24
C PRO A 54 -16.55 37.28 -14.71
N THR A 55 -15.48 36.54 -14.98
CA THR A 55 -15.20 36.07 -16.35
C THR A 55 -16.20 34.97 -16.66
N VAL A 56 -17.33 35.44 -17.21
CA VAL A 56 -18.33 34.69 -17.95
C VAL A 56 -17.62 33.87 -19.03
N LEU A 57 -17.36 32.59 -18.75
CA LEU A 57 -17.09 31.58 -19.78
C LEU A 57 -18.43 31.16 -20.38
N VAL A 58 -18.99 32.04 -21.21
CA VAL A 58 -19.89 31.65 -22.29
C VAL A 58 -19.00 31.01 -23.35
N VAL A 59 -18.86 29.69 -23.29
CA VAL A 59 -18.29 28.88 -24.36
C VAL A 59 -19.38 27.93 -24.82
N THR A 60 -20.14 28.46 -25.79
CA THR A 60 -20.75 27.77 -26.93
C THR A 60 -21.44 26.43 -26.65
N SER A 61 -22.72 26.49 -26.27
CA SER A 61 -23.69 25.39 -26.34
C SER A 61 -24.28 25.19 -27.75
N GLU A 62 -23.62 25.68 -28.80
CA GLU A 62 -24.15 25.75 -30.17
C GLU A 62 -23.40 24.84 -31.17
N ALA A 63 -22.52 23.96 -30.67
CA ALA A 63 -21.77 23.01 -31.51
C ALA A 63 -22.16 21.53 -31.30
N GLU A 64 -23.09 21.21 -30.39
CA GLU A 64 -23.52 19.81 -30.15
C GLU A 64 -24.80 19.40 -30.90
N ALA A 65 -25.43 20.31 -31.64
CA ALA A 65 -26.65 19.99 -32.41
C ALA A 65 -26.36 19.43 -33.82
N GLU A 66 -25.16 19.61 -34.37
CA GLU A 66 -24.81 19.12 -35.73
C GLU A 66 -23.93 17.87 -35.79
N VAL A 67 -23.46 17.34 -34.64
CA VAL A 67 -22.69 16.07 -34.62
C VAL A 67 -23.61 14.85 -34.41
N LYS A 68 -24.90 15.05 -34.16
CA LYS A 68 -25.86 13.98 -33.87
C LYS A 68 -26.54 13.35 -35.10
N SER A 69 -26.34 13.87 -36.32
CA SER A 69 -26.97 13.33 -37.53
C SER A 69 -26.02 12.64 -38.52
N ALA A 70 -24.71 12.57 -38.22
CA ALA A 70 -23.71 11.95 -39.10
C ALA A 70 -23.04 10.68 -38.52
N SER A 71 -23.51 10.19 -37.37
CA SER A 71 -23.00 8.94 -36.75
C SER A 71 -24.08 7.86 -36.73
N GLU A 72 -24.72 7.68 -37.88
CA GLU A 72 -25.63 6.58 -38.17
C GLU A 72 -25.07 5.73 -39.33
N HIS A 73 -23.75 5.58 -39.36
CA HIS A 73 -23.10 4.67 -40.28
C HIS A 73 -22.02 3.86 -39.59
N HIS A 74 -22.43 2.64 -39.23
CA HIS A 74 -21.70 1.44 -39.59
C HIS A 74 -20.24 1.41 -39.13
N SER A 75 -20.06 1.06 -37.87
CA SER A 75 -18.91 0.27 -37.48
C SER A 75 -19.47 -0.90 -36.69
N ASP A 76 -19.67 -2.00 -37.41
CA ASP A 76 -19.55 -3.33 -36.84
C ASP A 76 -18.10 -3.45 -36.33
N GLU A 77 -17.83 -2.75 -35.23
CA GLU A 77 -16.61 -2.85 -34.47
C GLU A 77 -16.73 -4.21 -33.78
N GLU A 78 -16.29 -5.23 -34.52
CA GLU A 78 -15.99 -6.57 -34.04
C GLU A 78 -15.22 -6.39 -32.73
N SER A 79 -15.98 -6.46 -31.63
CA SER A 79 -15.49 -6.25 -30.28
C SER A 79 -14.38 -7.28 -30.13
N PRO A 80 -13.10 -6.86 -30.05
CA PRO A 80 -12.01 -7.81 -30.02
C PRO A 80 -12.30 -8.69 -28.82
N ASP A 81 -12.51 -9.97 -29.08
CA ASP A 81 -12.69 -11.01 -28.07
C ASP A 81 -11.36 -11.15 -27.33
N LEU A 82 -11.05 -10.12 -26.55
CA LEU A 82 -9.94 -9.98 -25.65
C LEU A 82 -10.32 -10.68 -24.35
N THR A 83 -10.93 -11.86 -24.47
CA THR A 83 -10.85 -12.86 -23.41
C THR A 83 -9.38 -13.26 -23.37
N PRO A 84 -8.62 -12.91 -22.31
CA PRO A 84 -7.20 -13.22 -22.25
C PRO A 84 -7.05 -14.76 -22.19
N ALA A 85 -6.84 -15.38 -23.35
CA ALA A 85 -6.94 -16.83 -23.61
C ALA A 85 -5.82 -17.68 -23.00
N GLY A 86 -5.21 -17.20 -21.90
CA GLY A 86 -4.20 -17.91 -21.14
C GLY A 86 -4.77 -18.50 -19.84
N PRO A 87 -4.52 -19.79 -19.54
CA PRO A 87 -4.82 -20.34 -18.20
C PRO A 87 -4.06 -19.60 -17.09
N ILE A 88 -2.91 -18.99 -17.42
CA ILE A 88 -2.07 -18.23 -16.48
C ILE A 88 -2.67 -16.86 -16.15
N THR A 89 -3.17 -16.13 -17.15
CA THR A 89 -3.80 -14.81 -16.95
C THR A 89 -5.08 -14.93 -16.13
N LYS A 90 -5.87 -15.99 -16.35
CA LYS A 90 -7.04 -16.28 -15.52
C LYS A 90 -6.66 -16.52 -14.06
N ARG A 91 -5.62 -17.32 -13.79
CA ARG A 91 -5.12 -17.57 -12.43
C ARG A 91 -4.59 -16.30 -11.77
N LEU A 92 -3.79 -15.50 -12.48
CA LEU A 92 -3.29 -14.23 -11.96
C LEU A 92 -4.43 -13.25 -11.67
N ALA A 93 -5.41 -13.14 -12.55
CA ALA A 93 -6.59 -12.31 -12.34
C ALA A 93 -7.40 -12.80 -11.13
N THR A 94 -7.57 -14.11 -10.95
CA THR A 94 -8.22 -14.69 -9.77
C THR A 94 -7.45 -14.39 -8.51
N VAL A 95 -6.12 -14.58 -8.49
CA VAL A 95 -5.27 -14.26 -7.34
C VAL A 95 -5.31 -12.77 -7.05
N LEU A 96 -5.22 -11.90 -8.05
CA LEU A 96 -5.36 -10.45 -7.88
C LEU A 96 -6.75 -10.07 -7.34
N CYS A 97 -7.83 -10.68 -7.86
CA CYS A 97 -9.19 -10.50 -7.35
C CYS A 97 -9.29 -10.91 -5.88
N LEU A 98 -8.72 -12.06 -5.52
CA LEU A 98 -8.71 -12.56 -4.15
C LEU A 98 -7.87 -11.68 -3.24
N LEU A 99 -6.72 -11.19 -3.72
CA LEU A 99 -5.83 -10.35 -2.95
C LEU A 99 -6.40 -8.94 -2.77
N ALA A 100 -7.01 -8.37 -3.81
CA ALA A 100 -7.60 -7.03 -3.79
C ALA A 100 -8.98 -7.01 -3.11
N MET A 101 -9.81 -8.02 -3.37
CA MET A 101 -11.22 -8.03 -2.99
C MET A 101 -11.59 -9.11 -1.98
N GLY A 102 -10.67 -9.99 -1.57
CA GLY A 102 -10.90 -11.00 -0.51
C GLY A 102 -12.04 -11.98 -0.81
N ALA A 103 -12.62 -11.90 -2.01
CA ALA A 103 -13.79 -12.64 -2.43
C ALA A 103 -13.64 -12.96 -3.93
N PRO A 104 -13.94 -14.19 -4.36
CA PRO A 104 -13.63 -14.68 -5.70
C PRO A 104 -14.59 -14.20 -6.82
N SER A 105 -15.40 -13.16 -6.64
CA SER A 105 -16.48 -12.86 -7.60
C SER A 105 -16.60 -11.39 -7.96
N VAL A 106 -16.24 -11.09 -9.21
CA VAL A 106 -16.58 -9.84 -9.91
C VAL A 106 -18.10 -9.79 -10.17
N GLU A 107 -18.77 -10.94 -10.29
CA GLU A 107 -20.23 -10.99 -10.46
C GLU A 107 -20.97 -10.35 -9.28
N ARG A 108 -20.48 -10.55 -8.04
CA ARG A 108 -21.07 -9.90 -6.87
C ARG A 108 -20.95 -8.38 -6.92
N ILE A 109 -19.89 -7.85 -7.51
CA ILE A 109 -19.69 -6.40 -7.61
C ILE A 109 -20.64 -5.81 -8.65
N ALA A 110 -20.81 -6.49 -9.78
CA ALA A 110 -21.78 -6.11 -10.80
C ALA A 110 -23.22 -6.17 -10.25
N GLU A 111 -23.52 -7.17 -9.42
CA GLU A 111 -24.82 -7.32 -8.75
C GLU A 111 -25.09 -6.18 -7.74
N HIS A 112 -24.09 -5.81 -6.93
CA HIS A 112 -24.24 -4.76 -5.92
C HIS A 112 -24.21 -3.34 -6.50
N ALA A 113 -23.51 -3.12 -7.63
CA ALA A 113 -23.51 -1.82 -8.30
C ALA A 113 -24.84 -1.50 -9.01
N GLY A 114 -25.72 -2.49 -9.19
CA GLY A 114 -27.11 -2.29 -9.56
C GLY A 114 -28.05 -2.07 -8.37
N ALA A 115 -27.58 -2.33 -7.15
CA ALA A 115 -28.38 -2.33 -5.93
C ALA A 115 -28.24 -1.01 -5.15
N ASP A 116 -28.98 -0.94 -4.04
CA ASP A 116 -29.22 0.22 -3.17
C ASP A 116 -27.94 0.99 -2.76
N GLU A 117 -28.05 2.30 -2.55
CA GLU A 117 -26.92 3.20 -2.19
C GLU A 117 -26.19 2.73 -0.91
N ASP A 118 -26.91 2.08 0.00
CA ASP A 118 -26.36 1.48 1.22
C ASP A 118 -25.35 0.37 0.94
N SER A 119 -25.61 -0.47 -0.07
CA SER A 119 -24.72 -1.57 -0.45
C SER A 119 -23.40 -1.06 -1.02
N TRP A 120 -23.45 0.04 -1.79
CA TRP A 120 -22.27 0.72 -2.30
C TRP A 120 -21.43 1.32 -1.18
N ARG A 121 -22.06 1.94 -0.18
CA ARG A 121 -21.37 2.48 0.99
C ARG A 121 -20.64 1.40 1.78
N GLU A 122 -21.25 0.23 1.95
CA GLU A 122 -20.63 -0.91 2.63
C GLU A 122 -19.44 -1.48 1.86
N PHE A 123 -19.57 -1.60 0.53
CA PHE A 123 -18.46 -2.01 -0.34
C PHE A 123 -17.27 -1.04 -0.25
N LYS A 124 -17.53 0.28 -0.35
CA LYS A 124 -16.48 1.30 -0.19
C LYS A 124 -15.82 1.18 1.18
N LYS A 125 -16.59 1.08 2.26
CA LYS A 125 -16.05 0.93 3.61
C LYS A 125 -15.10 -0.27 3.72
N THR A 126 -15.47 -1.41 3.11
CA THR A 126 -14.63 -2.61 3.09
C THR A 126 -13.32 -2.40 2.31
N LEU A 127 -13.38 -1.72 1.16
CA LEU A 127 -12.17 -1.36 0.40
C LEU A 127 -11.27 -0.39 1.17
N PHE A 128 -11.86 0.65 1.77
CA PHE A 128 -11.14 1.63 2.58
C PHE A 128 -10.38 0.97 3.75
N ASP A 129 -11.05 0.08 4.48
CA ASP A 129 -10.44 -0.64 5.61
C ASP A 129 -9.24 -1.49 5.17
N ARG A 130 -9.35 -2.20 4.03
CA ARG A 130 -8.27 -3.01 3.50
C ARG A 130 -7.09 -2.19 3.00
N ILE A 131 -7.34 -1.12 2.26
CA ILE A 131 -6.27 -0.24 1.77
C ILE A 131 -5.58 0.43 2.96
N ALA A 132 -6.32 0.83 3.99
CA ALA A 132 -5.75 1.35 5.23
C ALA A 132 -4.83 0.32 5.91
N ASN A 133 -5.26 -0.94 6.03
CA ASN A 133 -4.45 -2.02 6.57
C ASN A 133 -3.16 -2.26 5.76
N VAL A 134 -3.25 -2.27 4.42
CA VAL A 134 -2.07 -2.40 3.54
C VAL A 134 -1.12 -1.21 3.70
N ASN A 135 -1.65 0.01 3.85
CA ASN A 135 -0.83 1.19 4.06
C ASN A 135 -0.11 1.17 5.42
N VAL A 136 -0.77 0.68 6.47
CA VAL A 136 -0.15 0.44 7.78
C VAL A 136 1.02 -0.55 7.64
N VAL A 137 0.82 -1.69 6.96
CA VAL A 137 1.89 -2.66 6.70
C VAL A 137 3.03 -2.03 5.90
N SER A 138 2.73 -1.26 4.86
CA SER A 138 3.73 -0.57 4.05
C SER A 138 4.58 0.42 4.88
N SER A 139 3.93 1.25 5.70
CA SER A 139 4.61 2.19 6.58
C SER A 139 5.51 1.49 7.61
N LEU A 140 5.09 0.32 8.12
CA LEU A 140 5.91 -0.49 9.02
C LEU A 140 7.16 -1.04 8.31
N ILE A 141 7.01 -1.52 7.07
CA ILE A 141 8.14 -1.97 6.24
C ILE A 141 9.09 -0.80 5.99
N LEU A 142 8.58 0.38 5.64
CA LEU A 142 9.36 1.60 5.42
C LEU A 142 10.13 2.02 6.66
N ALA A 143 9.46 2.09 7.82
CA ALA A 143 10.08 2.47 9.08
C ALA A 143 11.18 1.47 9.48
N THR A 144 10.91 0.18 9.33
CA THR A 144 11.88 -0.89 9.63
C THR A 144 13.09 -0.80 8.71
N THR A 145 12.86 -0.60 7.41
CA THR A 145 13.94 -0.48 6.42
C THR A 145 14.76 0.79 6.66
N ALA A 146 14.12 1.92 6.98
CA ALA A 146 14.79 3.16 7.34
C ALA A 146 15.64 3.00 8.62
N ALA A 147 15.14 2.26 9.61
CA ALA A 147 15.90 1.96 10.83
C ALA A 147 17.15 1.12 10.50
N PHE A 148 17.05 0.12 9.63
CA PHE A 148 18.21 -0.67 9.18
C PHE A 148 19.21 0.15 8.36
N LEU A 149 18.75 1.10 7.55
CA LEU A 149 19.61 1.97 6.74
C LEU A 149 20.32 3.04 7.58
N THR A 150 19.73 3.49 8.68
CA THR A 150 20.30 4.55 9.54
C THR A 150 21.12 4.01 10.72
N THR A 151 20.99 2.73 11.05
CA THR A 151 21.71 2.11 12.17
C THR A 151 22.98 1.42 11.68
N ASP A 152 24.13 1.87 12.18
CA ASP A 152 25.40 1.17 12.00
C ASP A 152 25.30 -0.27 12.53
N PRO A 153 25.79 -1.29 11.80
CA PRO A 153 25.69 -2.68 12.23
C PRO A 153 26.34 -2.88 13.60
N PRO A 154 25.56 -3.08 14.67
CA PRO A 154 26.11 -3.09 16.02
C PRO A 154 26.86 -4.39 16.32
N THR A 155 26.76 -5.41 15.46
CA THR A 155 27.25 -6.76 15.73
C THR A 155 27.76 -7.49 14.48
N GLN A 156 28.63 -8.48 14.67
CA GLN A 156 29.10 -9.38 13.62
C GLN A 156 28.03 -10.38 13.13
N PHE A 157 26.81 -10.34 13.71
CA PHE A 157 25.76 -11.31 13.41
C PHE A 157 25.10 -11.08 12.05
N ALA A 158 24.97 -9.84 11.61
CA ALA A 158 24.41 -9.49 10.31
C ALA A 158 25.20 -8.34 9.70
N ARG A 159 25.91 -8.61 8.60
CA ARG A 159 26.70 -7.61 7.86
C ARG A 159 25.84 -7.00 6.76
N TRP A 160 24.91 -6.12 7.13
CA TRP A 160 24.10 -5.36 6.18
C TRP A 160 24.85 -4.22 5.48
N ASP A 161 26.08 -3.92 5.92
CA ASP A 161 27.01 -2.96 5.29
C ASP A 161 27.56 -3.42 3.93
N ARG A 162 27.34 -4.67 3.56
CA ARG A 162 27.73 -5.15 2.23
C ARG A 162 26.84 -4.49 1.17
N GLN A 163 27.44 -4.19 0.02
CA GLN A 163 26.76 -3.49 -1.09
C GLN A 163 25.46 -4.19 -1.52
N MET A 164 25.44 -5.53 -1.55
CA MET A 164 24.27 -6.32 -1.96
C MET A 164 23.05 -6.13 -1.04
N PRO A 165 23.10 -6.42 0.28
CA PRO A 165 21.96 -6.20 1.16
C PRO A 165 21.54 -4.72 1.23
N TYR A 166 22.50 -3.79 1.18
CA TYR A 166 22.22 -2.36 1.20
C TYR A 166 21.39 -1.91 -0.01
N VAL A 167 21.78 -2.27 -1.24
CA VAL A 167 21.00 -1.87 -2.44
C VAL A 167 19.63 -2.54 -2.47
N THR A 168 19.51 -3.77 -1.97
CA THR A 168 18.21 -4.46 -1.89
C THR A 168 17.28 -3.87 -0.83
N LEU A 169 17.80 -3.42 0.32
CA LEU A 169 17.02 -2.69 1.32
C LEU A 169 16.58 -1.34 0.76
N LEU A 170 17.46 -0.63 0.05
CA LEU A 170 17.09 0.64 -0.59
C LEU A 170 16.01 0.44 -1.66
N ALA A 171 16.10 -0.63 -2.45
CA ALA A 171 15.05 -0.99 -3.41
C ALA A 171 13.72 -1.31 -2.71
N ALA A 172 13.76 -2.07 -1.61
CA ALA A 172 12.57 -2.35 -0.80
C ALA A 172 11.95 -1.07 -0.22
N PHE A 173 12.78 -0.13 0.23
CA PHE A 173 12.34 1.18 0.71
C PHE A 173 11.63 1.97 -0.41
N CYS A 174 12.24 2.08 -1.60
CA CYS A 174 11.64 2.79 -2.74
C CYS A 174 10.32 2.13 -3.18
N LEU A 175 10.26 0.80 -3.26
CA LEU A 175 9.04 0.07 -3.60
C LEU A 175 7.94 0.26 -2.55
N GLY A 176 8.30 0.21 -1.26
CA GLY A 176 7.38 0.47 -0.16
C GLY A 176 6.83 1.90 -0.21
N TYR A 177 7.67 2.88 -0.55
CA TYR A 177 7.27 4.28 -0.66
C TYR A 177 6.29 4.49 -1.81
N ILE A 178 6.56 3.92 -2.99
CA ILE A 178 5.65 3.95 -4.13
C ILE A 178 4.34 3.22 -3.80
N GLY A 179 4.40 2.09 -3.09
CA GLY A 179 3.21 1.34 -2.65
C GLY A 179 2.36 2.10 -1.63
N ALA A 180 2.97 2.79 -0.67
CA ALA A 180 2.25 3.65 0.27
C ALA A 180 1.62 4.86 -0.44
N GLY A 181 2.39 5.52 -1.32
CA GLY A 181 1.92 6.67 -2.10
C GLY A 181 0.76 6.31 -3.02
N SER A 182 0.86 5.19 -3.74
CA SER A 182 -0.24 4.70 -4.59
C SER A 182 -1.46 4.28 -3.78
N GLY A 183 -1.28 3.71 -2.59
CA GLY A 183 -2.37 3.41 -1.66
C GLY A 183 -3.12 4.66 -1.22
N VAL A 184 -2.41 5.73 -0.83
CA VAL A 184 -3.03 7.02 -0.45
C VAL A 184 -3.74 7.67 -1.64
N PHE A 185 -3.12 7.64 -2.83
CA PHE A 185 -3.75 8.15 -4.04
C PHE A 185 -5.05 7.40 -4.36
N LEU A 186 -5.05 6.08 -4.22
CA LEU A 186 -6.23 5.25 -4.42
C LEU A 186 -7.34 5.57 -3.42
N LEU A 187 -7.01 5.83 -2.15
CA LEU A 187 -7.96 6.29 -1.13
C LEU A 187 -8.62 7.62 -1.54
N PHE A 188 -7.84 8.55 -2.08
CA PHE A 188 -8.36 9.83 -2.56
C PHE A 188 -9.32 9.66 -3.75
N VAL A 189 -8.93 8.83 -4.73
CA VAL A 189 -9.80 8.51 -5.88
C VAL A 189 -11.09 7.82 -5.42
N LEU A 190 -11.02 6.86 -4.49
CA LEU A 190 -12.20 6.18 -3.94
C LEU A 190 -13.11 7.12 -3.12
N ALA A 191 -12.56 8.18 -2.54
CA ALA A 191 -13.33 9.17 -1.81
C ALA A 191 -14.13 10.09 -2.77
N ASP A 192 -13.56 10.39 -3.93
CA ASP A 192 -14.16 11.26 -4.94
C ASP A 192 -15.15 10.54 -5.87
N VAL A 193 -14.96 9.23 -6.12
CA VAL A 193 -15.82 8.46 -7.02
C VAL A 193 -17.24 8.30 -6.46
N GLN A 194 -18.21 8.87 -7.20
CA GLN A 194 -19.64 8.65 -7.01
C GLN A 194 -20.09 7.29 -7.56
N GLY A 195 -21.13 6.69 -6.97
CA GLY A 195 -21.64 5.38 -7.41
C GLY A 195 -22.11 5.34 -8.87
N THR A 196 -22.56 6.48 -9.40
CA THR A 196 -22.97 6.65 -10.81
C THR A 196 -21.81 6.48 -11.78
N SER A 197 -20.65 7.09 -11.52
CA SER A 197 -19.45 6.95 -12.37
C SER A 197 -18.91 5.52 -12.40
N LEU A 198 -19.07 4.76 -11.32
CA LEU A 198 -18.65 3.36 -11.29
C LEU A 198 -19.48 2.49 -12.24
N LYS A 199 -20.78 2.79 -12.37
CA LYS A 199 -21.69 2.06 -13.25
C LYS A 199 -21.29 2.24 -14.72
N ASP A 200 -20.87 3.44 -15.10
CA ASP A 200 -20.31 3.71 -16.43
C ASP A 200 -18.94 3.06 -16.63
N LEU A 201 -18.14 2.95 -15.57
CA LEU A 201 -16.85 2.28 -15.60
C LEU A 201 -16.99 0.77 -15.86
N MET A 202 -17.97 0.11 -15.23
CA MET A 202 -18.25 -1.31 -15.42
C MET A 202 -18.76 -1.65 -16.82
N ARG A 203 -19.38 -0.69 -17.52
CA ARG A 203 -19.85 -0.90 -18.89
C ARG A 203 -18.71 -1.11 -19.89
N THR A 204 -17.51 -0.64 -19.57
CA THR A 204 -16.36 -0.71 -20.48
C THR A 204 -15.32 -1.69 -19.91
N PRO A 205 -15.10 -2.87 -20.53
CA PRO A 205 -14.24 -3.91 -19.97
C PRO A 205 -12.79 -3.44 -19.77
N TRP A 206 -12.28 -2.58 -20.66
CA TRP A 206 -10.95 -2.00 -20.55
C TRP A 206 -10.78 -1.09 -19.32
N LYS A 207 -11.79 -0.25 -19.04
CA LYS A 207 -11.77 0.66 -17.88
C LYS A 207 -11.91 -0.12 -16.57
N PHE A 208 -12.74 -1.16 -16.58
CA PHE A 208 -12.84 -2.08 -15.44
C PHE A 208 -11.49 -2.76 -15.14
N TRP A 209 -10.78 -3.24 -16.16
CA TRP A 209 -9.45 -3.83 -16.01
C TRP A 209 -8.43 -2.83 -15.46
N LEU A 210 -8.47 -1.59 -15.95
CA LEU A 210 -7.62 -0.51 -15.45
C LEU A 210 -7.91 -0.21 -13.97
N ALA A 211 -9.18 -0.16 -13.57
CA ALA A 211 -9.57 0.07 -12.18
C ALA A 211 -9.13 -1.06 -11.25
N MET A 212 -9.29 -2.31 -11.69
CA MET A 212 -8.80 -3.49 -10.98
C MET A 212 -7.27 -3.49 -10.84
N LEU A 213 -6.56 -3.13 -11.91
CA LEU A 213 -5.11 -2.99 -11.87
C LEU A 213 -4.68 -1.86 -10.93
N LEU A 214 -5.39 -0.73 -10.94
CA LEU A 214 -5.16 0.40 -10.05
C LEU A 214 -5.38 0.02 -8.58
N LEU A 215 -6.41 -0.79 -8.29
CA LEU A 215 -6.68 -1.33 -6.95
C LEU A 215 -5.61 -2.33 -6.50
N ALA A 216 -5.14 -3.18 -7.41
CA ALA A 216 -4.12 -4.18 -7.12
C ALA A 216 -2.71 -3.58 -7.00
N MET A 217 -2.47 -2.44 -7.64
CA MET A 217 -1.17 -1.77 -7.69
C MET A 217 -0.51 -1.60 -6.31
N PRO A 218 -1.13 -0.95 -5.30
CA PRO A 218 -0.51 -0.79 -3.98
C PRO A 218 -0.16 -2.14 -3.33
N VAL A 219 -1.03 -3.15 -3.46
CA VAL A 219 -0.79 -4.48 -2.88
C VAL A 219 0.39 -5.18 -3.57
N LEU A 220 0.51 -5.06 -4.90
CA LEU A 220 1.64 -5.61 -5.64
C LEU A 220 2.96 -4.92 -5.26
N PHE A 221 2.97 -3.59 -5.16
CA PHE A 221 4.16 -2.84 -4.74
C PHE A 221 4.59 -3.19 -3.32
N VAL A 222 3.65 -3.26 -2.38
CA VAL A 222 3.93 -3.65 -0.99
C VAL A 222 4.40 -5.10 -0.90
N GLY A 223 3.79 -6.01 -1.67
CA GLY A 223 4.22 -7.41 -1.74
C GLY A 223 5.64 -7.57 -2.29
N MET A 224 5.96 -6.85 -3.37
CA MET A 224 7.31 -6.81 -3.95
C MET A 224 8.32 -6.18 -2.98
N ALA A 225 7.95 -5.10 -2.28
CA ALA A 225 8.78 -4.48 -1.23
C ALA A 225 9.07 -5.47 -0.10
N GLY A 226 8.05 -6.19 0.39
CA GLY A 226 8.22 -7.23 1.41
C GLY A 226 9.12 -8.37 0.93
N GLY A 227 8.91 -8.86 -0.29
CA GLY A 227 9.73 -9.93 -0.87
C GLY A 227 11.20 -9.52 -1.03
N THR A 228 11.45 -8.32 -1.54
CA THR A 228 12.81 -7.77 -1.66
C THR A 228 13.47 -7.53 -0.31
N ALA A 229 12.73 -7.07 0.70
CA ALA A 229 13.23 -6.96 2.08
C ALA A 229 13.62 -8.32 2.67
N ILE A 230 12.81 -9.36 2.44
CA ILE A 230 13.12 -10.73 2.89
C ILE A 230 14.41 -11.25 2.23
N ILE A 231 14.56 -11.04 0.91
CA ILE A 231 15.77 -11.43 0.18
C ILE A 231 16.99 -10.68 0.72
N ALA A 232 16.86 -9.38 0.98
CA ALA A 232 17.91 -8.54 1.55
C ALA A 232 18.38 -9.06 2.92
N LEU A 233 17.43 -9.33 3.82
CA LEU A 233 17.70 -9.87 5.16
C LEU A 233 18.31 -11.28 5.09
N THR A 234 17.82 -12.11 4.17
CA THR A 234 18.37 -13.46 3.96
C THR A 234 19.81 -13.39 3.47
N GLY A 235 20.11 -12.51 2.51
CA GLY A 235 21.46 -12.26 2.05
C GLY A 235 22.37 -11.76 3.17
N ALA A 236 21.89 -10.82 3.99
CA ALA A 236 22.65 -10.28 5.12
C ALA A 236 22.98 -11.34 6.18
N ILE A 237 22.05 -12.23 6.49
CA ILE A 237 22.24 -13.33 7.45
C ILE A 237 23.15 -14.42 6.88
N TRP A 238 23.04 -14.72 5.58
CA TRP A 238 23.86 -15.75 4.96
C TRP A 238 25.34 -15.39 4.94
N LEU A 239 25.64 -14.10 4.77
CA LEU A 239 26.99 -13.51 4.84
C LEU A 239 27.52 -13.36 6.28
N GLY A 240 26.68 -13.59 7.29
CA GLY A 240 27.07 -13.62 8.70
C GLY A 240 27.66 -14.96 9.14
N ASP A 241 28.48 -14.94 10.20
CA ASP A 241 29.14 -16.13 10.74
C ASP A 241 28.28 -16.90 11.76
N SER A 242 27.08 -16.41 12.09
CA SER A 242 26.21 -17.06 13.08
C SER A 242 25.33 -18.14 12.46
N VAL A 243 25.58 -19.40 12.84
CA VAL A 243 24.75 -20.56 12.47
C VAL A 243 23.36 -20.46 13.08
N ALA A 244 23.24 -19.95 14.31
CA ALA A 244 21.95 -19.81 15.00
C ALA A 244 20.98 -18.90 14.22
N ALA A 245 21.47 -17.78 13.69
CA ALA A 245 20.66 -16.86 12.89
C ALA A 245 20.15 -17.53 11.59
N LYS A 246 20.97 -18.36 10.95
CA LYS A 246 20.59 -19.09 9.73
C LYS A 246 19.48 -20.10 9.99
N VAL A 247 19.56 -20.84 11.11
CA VAL A 247 18.53 -21.82 11.49
C VAL A 247 17.21 -21.12 11.82
N VAL A 248 17.24 -20.04 12.60
CA VAL A 248 16.02 -19.29 12.94
C VAL A 248 15.36 -18.72 11.68
N LEU A 249 16.14 -18.09 10.80
CA LEU A 249 15.61 -17.50 9.57
C LEU A 249 14.99 -18.55 8.65
N THR A 250 15.68 -19.66 8.38
CA THR A 250 15.18 -20.72 7.51
C THR A 250 13.91 -21.36 8.05
N THR A 251 13.84 -21.55 9.36
CA THR A 251 12.64 -22.06 10.03
C THR A 251 11.46 -21.10 9.88
N THR A 252 11.67 -19.80 10.15
CA THR A 252 10.63 -18.79 10.00
C THR A 252 10.16 -18.67 8.55
N LEU A 253 11.08 -18.64 7.58
CA LEU A 253 10.71 -18.56 6.16
C LEU A 253 9.94 -19.80 5.70
N SER A 254 10.39 -20.99 6.09
CA SER A 254 9.69 -22.24 5.77
C SER A 254 8.27 -22.23 6.35
N LEU A 255 8.10 -21.77 7.59
CA LEU A 255 6.79 -21.66 8.23
C LEU A 255 5.89 -20.67 7.48
N THR A 256 6.39 -19.47 7.15
CA THR A 256 5.61 -18.46 6.42
C THR A 256 5.18 -18.98 5.04
N VAL A 257 6.10 -19.60 4.29
CA VAL A 257 5.78 -20.18 2.98
C VAL A 257 4.75 -21.29 3.11
N SER A 258 4.86 -22.15 4.13
CA SER A 258 3.90 -23.23 4.38
C SER A 258 2.50 -22.68 4.68
N VAL A 259 2.38 -21.63 5.49
CA VAL A 259 1.10 -20.99 5.82
C VAL A 259 0.49 -20.35 4.59
N VAL A 260 1.27 -19.56 3.83
CA VAL A 260 0.80 -18.92 2.60
C VAL A 260 0.38 -19.97 1.57
N SER A 261 1.18 -21.02 1.38
CA SER A 261 0.85 -22.11 0.45
C SER A 261 -0.44 -22.83 0.86
N SER A 262 -0.63 -23.09 2.15
CA SER A 262 -1.86 -23.73 2.65
C SER A 262 -3.08 -22.86 2.37
N PHE A 263 -2.96 -21.56 2.60
CA PHE A 263 -4.02 -20.60 2.29
C PHE A 263 -4.34 -20.57 0.79
N LEU A 264 -3.32 -20.52 -0.06
CA LEU A 264 -3.50 -20.53 -1.51
C LEU A 264 -4.15 -21.84 -2.01
N ILE A 265 -3.84 -22.98 -1.39
CA ILE A 265 -4.47 -24.27 -1.73
C ILE A 265 -5.95 -24.29 -1.33
N VAL A 266 -6.30 -23.76 -0.15
CA VAL A 266 -7.69 -23.71 0.32
C VAL A 266 -8.55 -22.77 -0.52
N VAL A 267 -7.93 -21.72 -1.07
CA VAL A 267 -8.61 -20.70 -1.87
C VAL A 267 -8.68 -21.05 -3.35
N SER A 268 -7.77 -21.89 -3.86
CA SER A 268 -7.74 -22.35 -5.26
C SER A 268 -8.70 -23.49 -5.55
#